data_AF-A0A8S3IJM2-F1
#
_entry.id   AF-A0A8S3IJM2-F1
#
_cell.length_a   1.000
_cell.length_b   1.000
_cell.length_c   1.000
_cell.angle_alpha   90.00
_cell.angle_beta   90.00
_cell.angle_gamma   90.00
#
_symmetry.space_group_name_H-M   'P 1'
#
loop_
_entity.id
_entity.type
_entity.pdbx_description
1 polymer ?
#
loop_
_entity_poly.entity_id
_entity_poly.type
_entity_poly.pdbx_seq_one_letter_code
_entity_poly.pdbx_strand_id
1 'polypeptide(L)'
;MSCIPIRLYWYDGGKSVCSLLQSIINRAPKLKSLRLLNSPSARSQMTSFQYKSSSIRQLDLQPLGDWYDKQECEILRRSPLGLQCETLCIRVENRACIFDIVYTMTNLRSLNVRSRDDTWKEKMTSDDDELLVWLKKCLPSTCTITRDTLSQSRHIRLWIR
;
A
#
# COMPACT_ATOMS: atom_id res chain seq x y z
N MET A 1 -17.51 -11.54 2.46
CA MET A 1 -16.83 -11.05 3.69
C MET A 1 -16.96 -9.54 3.72
N SER A 2 -17.62 -9.00 4.74
CA SER A 2 -17.91 -7.57 4.83
C SER A 2 -16.65 -6.82 5.32
N CYS A 3 -15.95 -6.13 4.42
CA CYS A 3 -15.00 -5.09 4.82
C CYS A 3 -15.82 -3.93 5.39
N ILE A 4 -15.61 -3.59 6.66
CA ILE A 4 -16.16 -2.36 7.22
C ILE A 4 -15.16 -1.25 6.86
N PRO A 5 -15.46 -0.37 5.90
CA PRO A 5 -14.60 0.78 5.65
C PRO A 5 -14.68 1.70 6.87
N ILE A 6 -13.61 1.74 7.66
CA ILE A 6 -13.49 2.75 8.71
C ILE A 6 -13.19 4.08 8.01
N ARG A 7 -14.20 4.93 7.89
CA ARG A 7 -14.04 6.30 7.39
C ARG A 7 -13.74 7.21 8.58
N LEU A 8 -12.50 7.68 8.68
CA LEU A 8 -12.12 8.68 9.66
C LEU A 8 -12.26 10.06 9.00
N TYR A 9 -13.15 10.89 9.53
CA TYR A 9 -13.32 12.29 9.11
C TYR A 9 -12.63 13.19 10.15
N TRP A 10 -11.95 14.23 9.71
CA TRP A 10 -11.06 15.04 10.54
C TRP A 10 -11.63 16.43 10.84
N TYR A 11 -11.52 16.84 12.11
CA TYR A 11 -11.63 18.22 12.58
C TYR A 11 -10.42 18.52 13.48
N ASP A 12 -9.80 19.67 13.28
CA ASP A 12 -8.60 20.12 13.99
C ASP A 12 -8.93 20.37 15.48
N GLY A 13 -8.41 19.52 16.37
CA GLY A 13 -8.88 19.43 17.75
C GLY A 13 -8.02 18.54 18.65
N GLY A 14 -6.71 18.77 18.69
CA GLY A 14 -5.82 18.50 19.84
C GLY A 14 -5.55 17.06 20.30
N LYS A 15 -6.26 16.03 19.84
CA LYS A 15 -5.89 14.61 20.10
C LYS A 15 -5.09 14.05 18.93
N SER A 16 -3.91 13.51 19.21
CA SER A 16 -3.08 12.86 18.18
C SER A 16 -3.88 11.77 17.48
N VAL A 17 -4.10 11.96 16.18
CA VAL A 17 -4.65 11.03 15.19
C VAL A 17 -4.29 9.57 15.49
N CYS A 18 -3.02 9.36 15.82
CA CYS A 18 -2.42 8.07 16.06
C CYS A 18 -3.05 7.34 17.26
N SER A 19 -3.45 8.08 18.30
CA SER A 19 -4.03 7.50 19.52
C SER A 19 -5.46 6.99 19.31
N LEU A 20 -6.26 7.71 18.52
CA LEU A 20 -7.63 7.30 18.20
C LEU A 20 -7.65 6.06 17.33
N LEU A 21 -6.85 6.06 16.26
CA LEU A 21 -6.73 4.91 15.37
C LEU A 21 -6.19 3.67 16.12
N GLN A 22 -5.21 3.84 17.02
CA GLN A 22 -4.76 2.75 17.90
C GLN A 22 -5.89 2.19 18.76
N SER A 23 -6.72 3.07 19.34
CA SER A 23 -7.85 2.68 20.18
C SER A 23 -8.89 1.88 19.40
N ILE A 24 -9.21 2.32 18.17
CA ILE A 24 -10.13 1.62 17.28
C ILE A 24 -9.58 0.23 16.92
N ILE A 25 -8.30 0.16 16.54
CA ILE A 25 -7.62 -1.08 16.19
C ILE A 25 -7.62 -2.04 17.39
N ASN A 26 -7.34 -1.56 18.60
CA ASN A 26 -7.34 -2.37 19.83
C ASN A 26 -8.73 -2.92 20.16
N ARG A 27 -9.79 -2.17 19.84
CA ARG A 27 -11.19 -2.59 20.05
C ARG A 27 -11.74 -3.49 18.94
N ALA A 28 -11.00 -3.68 17.85
CA ALA A 28 -11.41 -4.47 16.70
C ALA A 28 -10.44 -5.64 16.45
N PRO A 29 -10.35 -6.64 17.35
CA PRO A 29 -9.38 -7.74 17.25
C PRO A 29 -9.60 -8.68 16.05
N LYS A 30 -10.71 -8.52 15.33
CA LYS A 30 -11.03 -9.26 14.10
C LYS A 30 -10.87 -8.41 12.84
N LEU A 31 -10.33 -7.19 12.95
CA LEU A 31 -10.14 -6.29 11.83
C LEU A 31 -9.06 -6.86 10.90
N LYS A 32 -9.47 -7.31 9.71
CA LYS A 32 -8.56 -7.90 8.71
C LYS A 32 -8.04 -6.89 7.70
N SER A 33 -8.82 -5.85 7.43
CA SER A 33 -8.52 -4.83 6.42
C SER A 33 -8.58 -3.46 7.05
N LEU A 34 -7.55 -2.65 6.81
CA LEU A 34 -7.49 -1.25 7.18
C LEU A 34 -7.31 -0.41 5.92
N ARG A 35 -8.26 0.49 5.67
CA ARG A 35 -8.19 1.48 4.60
C ARG A 35 -8.09 2.85 5.23
N LEU A 36 -7.08 3.63 4.86
CA LEU A 36 -6.89 4.98 5.36
C LEU A 36 -7.36 5.98 4.29
N LEU A 37 -8.40 6.75 4.64
CA LEU A 37 -9.02 7.77 3.78
C LEU A 37 -8.68 9.16 4.36
N ASN A 38 -8.28 10.09 3.49
CA ASN A 38 -7.91 11.48 3.77
C ASN A 38 -6.96 11.69 4.96
N SER A 39 -5.64 11.63 4.70
CA SER A 39 -4.58 11.96 5.65
C SER A 39 -3.82 13.20 5.19
N PRO A 40 -3.71 14.27 6.00
CA PRO A 40 -2.72 15.31 5.77
C PRO A 40 -1.31 14.73 6.04
N SER A 41 -0.52 14.55 4.98
CA SER A 41 0.85 13.98 4.94
C SER A 41 0.99 12.55 5.45
N ALA A 42 1.47 11.64 4.60
CA ALA A 42 1.71 10.24 4.97
C ALA A 42 2.72 10.14 6.14
N ARG A 43 3.75 11.00 6.22
CA ARG A 43 4.71 11.07 7.34
C ARG A 43 4.10 11.04 8.73
N SER A 44 3.08 11.86 9.00
CA SER A 44 2.46 11.92 10.33
C SER A 44 1.72 10.63 10.69
N GLN A 45 1.16 9.94 9.70
CA GLN A 45 0.52 8.63 9.89
C GLN A 45 1.50 7.47 9.85
N MET A 46 2.72 7.64 9.33
CA MET A 46 3.67 6.54 9.31
C MET A 46 4.16 6.17 10.71
N THR A 47 4.22 7.15 11.60
CA THR A 47 4.43 6.93 13.04
C THR A 47 3.30 6.10 13.67
N SER A 48 2.12 6.09 13.05
CA SER A 48 0.99 5.25 13.43
C SER A 48 1.22 3.78 13.10
N PHE A 49 2.06 3.40 12.13
CA PHE A 49 2.26 1.97 11.80
C PHE A 49 2.97 1.14 12.89
N GLN A 50 3.31 1.74 14.04
CA GLN A 50 3.71 1.02 15.25
C GLN A 50 2.60 0.12 15.84
N TYR A 51 1.39 0.13 15.27
CA TYR A 51 0.26 -0.67 15.73
C TYR A 51 0.52 -2.18 15.66
N LYS A 52 0.32 -2.85 16.78
CA LYS A 52 0.49 -4.31 16.94
C LYS A 52 -0.84 -5.07 16.82
N SER A 53 -1.65 -4.79 15.81
CA SER A 53 -2.83 -5.63 15.60
C SER A 53 -2.49 -6.81 14.71
N SER A 54 -2.37 -7.99 15.32
CA SER A 54 -2.02 -9.23 14.62
C SER A 54 -3.07 -9.69 13.60
N SER A 55 -4.28 -9.11 13.59
CA SER A 55 -5.35 -9.51 12.69
C SER A 55 -5.34 -8.79 11.34
N ILE A 56 -4.72 -7.61 11.26
CA ILE A 56 -4.70 -6.80 10.04
C ILE A 56 -3.74 -7.43 9.03
N ARG A 57 -4.28 -7.85 7.90
CA ARG A 57 -3.55 -8.46 6.77
C ARG A 57 -3.64 -7.65 5.49
N GLN A 58 -4.59 -6.71 5.40
CA GLN A 58 -4.80 -5.91 4.21
C GLN A 58 -4.70 -4.43 4.54
N LEU A 59 -3.84 -3.71 3.82
CA LEU A 59 -3.62 -2.28 3.95
C LEU A 59 -3.95 -1.59 2.62
N ASP A 60 -4.87 -0.64 2.65
CA ASP A 60 -5.22 0.17 1.49
C ASP A 60 -4.90 1.66 1.75
N LEU A 61 -3.83 2.12 1.11
CA LEU A 61 -3.21 3.44 1.24
C LEU A 61 -3.37 4.29 -0.04
N GLN A 62 -4.04 3.78 -1.07
CA GLN A 62 -4.25 4.47 -2.36
C GLN A 62 -5.20 5.69 -2.37
N PRO A 63 -6.22 5.82 -1.49
CA PRO A 63 -7.27 6.83 -1.66
C PRO A 63 -6.84 8.30 -1.52
N LEU A 64 -5.56 8.59 -1.29
CA LEU A 64 -5.10 9.84 -0.70
C LEU A 64 -4.63 10.91 -1.68
N GLY A 65 -4.57 10.65 -2.99
CA GLY A 65 -3.98 11.60 -3.94
C GLY A 65 -2.45 11.79 -3.80
N ASP A 66 -1.91 11.47 -2.63
CA ASP A 66 -0.49 11.50 -2.32
C ASP A 66 0.25 10.26 -2.84
N TRP A 67 1.54 10.47 -3.07
CA TRP A 67 2.50 9.48 -3.51
C TRP A 67 3.51 9.27 -2.40
N TYR A 68 3.70 8.02 -1.98
CA TYR A 68 4.63 7.68 -0.91
C TYR A 68 6.07 7.83 -1.41
N ASP A 69 6.83 8.69 -0.72
CA ASP A 69 8.25 8.89 -1.01
C ASP A 69 9.10 7.70 -0.52
N LYS A 70 10.41 7.76 -0.78
CA LYS A 70 11.34 6.68 -0.38
C LYS A 70 11.40 6.51 1.15
N GLN A 71 11.42 7.60 1.90
CA GLN A 71 11.48 7.56 3.36
C GLN A 71 10.20 6.97 3.94
N GLU A 72 9.07 7.29 3.33
CA GLU A 72 7.78 6.74 3.71
C GLU A 72 7.72 5.24 3.42
N CYS A 73 8.10 4.79 2.23
CA CYS A 73 8.18 3.37 1.92
C CYS A 73 9.12 2.60 2.87
N GLU A 74 10.23 3.23 3.30
CA GLU A 74 11.15 2.70 4.30
C GLU A 74 10.50 2.49 5.67
N ILE A 75 9.69 3.44 6.12
CA ILE A 75 8.97 3.31 7.39
C ILE A 75 7.92 2.21 7.29
N LEU A 76 7.18 2.13 6.17
CA LEU A 76 6.14 1.13 5.96
C LEU A 76 6.72 -0.27 6.07
N ARG A 77 7.80 -0.53 5.33
CA ARG A 77 8.39 -1.87 5.24
C ARG A 77 9.02 -2.36 6.55
N ARG A 78 9.43 -1.44 7.43
CA ARG A 78 9.95 -1.77 8.77
C ARG A 78 8.88 -1.84 9.84
N SER A 79 7.67 -1.37 9.55
CA SER A 79 6.60 -1.32 10.55
C SER A 79 5.99 -2.69 10.84
N PRO A 80 5.49 -2.95 12.06
CA PRO A 80 4.75 -4.17 12.37
C PRO A 80 3.60 -4.44 11.41
N LEU A 81 2.83 -3.40 11.06
CA LEU A 81 1.73 -3.52 10.09
C LEU A 81 2.22 -3.89 8.69
N GLY A 82 3.34 -3.32 8.23
CA GLY A 82 3.93 -3.66 6.95
C GLY A 82 4.46 -5.09 6.92
N LEU A 83 5.22 -5.49 7.94
CA LEU A 83 5.84 -6.82 8.00
C LEU A 83 4.83 -7.97 8.01
N GLN A 84 3.64 -7.78 8.56
CA GLN A 84 2.57 -8.79 8.59
C GLN A 84 1.53 -8.64 7.47
N CYS A 85 1.66 -7.61 6.63
CA CYS A 85 0.70 -7.31 5.58
C CYS A 85 0.79 -8.38 4.50
N GLU A 86 -0.35 -8.97 4.15
CA GLU A 86 -0.48 -9.92 3.03
C GLU A 86 -0.98 -9.22 1.77
N THR A 87 -1.75 -8.13 1.87
CA THR A 87 -2.25 -7.37 0.72
C THR A 87 -2.03 -5.89 0.92
N LEU A 88 -1.19 -5.27 0.08
CA LEU A 88 -0.93 -3.83 0.11
C LEU A 88 -1.47 -3.16 -1.14
N CYS A 89 -2.24 -2.09 -0.98
CA CYS A 89 -2.58 -1.15 -2.04
C CYS A 89 -1.88 0.19 -1.76
N ILE A 90 -0.98 0.66 -2.63
CA ILE A 90 -0.18 1.87 -2.41
C ILE A 90 0.08 2.65 -3.70
N ARG A 91 0.36 3.96 -3.59
CA ARG A 91 0.89 4.80 -4.67
C ARG A 91 2.28 5.26 -4.26
N VAL A 92 3.29 5.11 -5.10
CA VAL A 92 4.69 5.44 -4.78
C VAL A 92 5.26 6.47 -5.75
N GLU A 93 6.15 7.34 -5.29
CA GLU A 93 6.79 8.32 -6.17
C GLU A 93 7.72 7.69 -7.20
N ASN A 94 8.44 6.64 -6.80
CA ASN A 94 9.48 6.02 -7.61
C ASN A 94 9.34 4.49 -7.60
N ARG A 95 9.51 3.88 -8.78
CA ARG A 95 9.44 2.42 -8.96
C ARG A 95 10.41 1.61 -8.09
N ALA A 96 11.53 2.20 -7.65
CA ALA A 96 12.48 1.57 -6.73
C ALA A 96 11.82 1.18 -5.39
N CYS A 97 10.83 1.94 -4.93
CA CYS A 97 10.10 1.63 -3.71
C CYS A 97 9.34 0.30 -3.80
N ILE A 98 8.90 -0.08 -5.02
CA ILE A 98 8.20 -1.35 -5.27
C ILE A 98 9.12 -2.52 -4.95
N PHE A 99 10.40 -2.43 -5.36
CA PHE A 99 11.40 -3.46 -5.10
C PHE A 99 11.64 -3.64 -3.61
N ASP A 100 11.88 -2.53 -2.90
CA ASP A 100 12.13 -2.55 -1.46
C ASP A 100 10.95 -3.17 -0.69
N ILE A 101 9.72 -2.83 -1.08
CA ILE A 101 8.48 -3.40 -0.51
C ILE A 101 8.43 -4.92 -0.73
N VAL A 102 8.56 -5.38 -1.98
CA VAL A 102 8.43 -6.81 -2.32
C VAL A 102 9.51 -7.65 -1.65
N TYR A 103 10.73 -7.12 -1.53
CA TYR A 103 11.85 -7.88 -0.96
C TYR A 103 11.83 -7.98 0.56
N THR A 104 11.19 -7.03 1.25
CA THR A 104 11.28 -6.94 2.72
C THR A 104 9.98 -7.26 3.45
N MET A 105 8.83 -7.06 2.82
CA MET A 105 7.55 -7.48 3.38
C MET A 105 7.31 -8.96 3.05
N THR A 106 7.97 -9.85 3.78
CA THR A 106 8.00 -11.30 3.48
C THR A 106 6.64 -12.00 3.56
N ASN A 107 5.66 -11.42 4.26
CA ASN A 107 4.30 -11.95 4.31
C ASN A 107 3.42 -11.43 3.16
N LEU A 108 3.93 -10.53 2.31
CA LEU A 108 3.18 -9.94 1.22
C LEU A 108 2.86 -11.00 0.18
N ARG A 109 1.57 -11.12 -0.15
CA ARG A 109 1.01 -12.04 -1.17
C ARG A 109 0.40 -11.31 -2.34
N SER A 110 0.00 -10.06 -2.13
CA SER A 110 -0.61 -9.22 -3.16
C SER A 110 -0.18 -7.77 -2.99
N LEU A 111 0.29 -7.13 -4.05
CA LEU A 111 0.64 -5.72 -4.09
C LEU A 111 -0.06 -5.05 -5.26
N ASN A 112 -1.00 -4.16 -4.96
CA ASN A 112 -1.61 -3.26 -5.93
C ASN A 112 -0.90 -1.90 -5.85
N VAL A 113 -0.09 -1.58 -6.85
CA VAL A 113 0.78 -0.39 -6.85
C VAL A 113 0.56 0.48 -8.07
N ARG A 114 0.73 1.79 -7.88
CA ARG A 114 0.91 2.76 -8.97
C ARG A 114 2.18 3.55 -8.70
N SER A 115 2.98 3.78 -9.73
CA SER A 115 4.19 4.61 -9.64
C SER A 115 3.99 5.95 -10.34
N ARG A 116 4.53 7.04 -9.78
CA ARG A 116 4.39 8.38 -10.36
C ARG A 116 5.24 8.57 -11.61
N ASP A 117 6.40 7.93 -11.61
CA ASP A 117 7.35 7.84 -12.72
C ASP A 117 7.00 6.77 -13.76
N ASP A 118 5.78 6.20 -13.72
CA ASP A 118 5.25 5.33 -14.78
C ASP A 118 4.62 6.19 -15.89
N THR A 119 5.27 6.22 -17.05
CA THR A 119 4.87 7.00 -18.22
C THR A 119 3.91 6.25 -19.16
N TRP A 120 3.33 5.14 -18.71
CA TRP A 120 2.45 4.30 -19.53
C TRP A 120 1.37 5.07 -20.29
N LYS A 121 1.30 4.80 -21.60
CA LYS A 121 0.29 5.31 -22.53
C LYS A 121 -0.72 4.19 -22.82
N GLU A 122 -2.02 4.50 -22.79
CA GLU A 122 -3.13 3.54 -22.96
C GLU A 122 -3.12 2.71 -24.26
N LYS A 123 -2.27 3.06 -25.23
CA LYS A 123 -2.15 2.36 -26.53
C LYS A 123 -0.98 1.37 -26.61
N MET A 124 -0.22 1.18 -25.53
CA MET A 124 0.92 0.25 -25.50
C MET A 124 0.45 -1.18 -25.24
N THR A 125 1.04 -2.15 -25.96
CA THR A 125 0.84 -3.57 -25.67
C THR A 125 1.60 -3.95 -24.40
N SER A 126 1.28 -5.09 -23.77
CA SER A 126 1.96 -5.52 -22.53
C SER A 126 3.47 -5.68 -22.66
N ASP A 127 3.97 -5.84 -23.89
CA ASP A 127 5.38 -6.04 -24.19
C ASP A 127 6.12 -4.70 -24.38
N ASP A 128 5.39 -3.63 -24.66
CA ASP A 128 5.90 -2.24 -24.71
C ASP A 128 5.93 -1.58 -23.32
N ASP A 129 5.50 -2.31 -22.29
CA ASP A 129 5.37 -1.81 -20.93
C ASP A 129 6.70 -1.84 -20.20
N GLU A 130 7.45 -0.74 -20.30
CA GLU A 130 8.75 -0.61 -19.65
C GLU A 130 8.70 -0.98 -18.16
N LEU A 131 7.63 -0.60 -17.45
CA LEU A 131 7.49 -0.91 -16.03
C LEU A 131 7.17 -2.39 -15.80
N LEU A 132 6.27 -3.02 -16.56
CA LEU A 132 6.02 -4.46 -16.42
C LEU A 132 7.24 -5.29 -16.83
N VAL A 133 7.92 -4.92 -17.92
CA VAL A 133 9.14 -5.58 -18.38
C VAL A 133 10.23 -5.44 -17.32
N TRP A 134 10.40 -4.26 -16.75
CA TRP A 134 11.33 -4.03 -15.64
C TRP A 134 10.97 -4.87 -14.41
N LEU A 135 9.70 -4.89 -13.99
CA LEU A 135 9.26 -5.70 -12.84
C LEU A 135 9.45 -7.20 -13.10
N LYS A 136 9.17 -7.71 -14.30
CA LYS A 136 9.42 -9.11 -14.68
C LYS A 136 10.91 -9.47 -14.64
N LYS A 137 11.80 -8.51 -14.89
CA LYS A 137 13.27 -8.71 -14.81
C LYS A 137 13.80 -8.64 -13.38
N CYS A 138 13.22 -7.79 -12.54
CA CYS A 138 13.72 -7.53 -11.19
C CYS A 138 13.07 -8.38 -10.10
N LEU A 139 11.85 -8.87 -10.31
CA LEU A 139 11.12 -9.64 -9.30
C LEU A 139 11.30 -11.16 -9.48
N PRO A 140 11.21 -11.94 -8.39
CA PRO A 140 11.24 -13.40 -8.48
C PRO A 140 10.15 -13.94 -9.40
N SER A 141 10.42 -15.07 -10.07
CA SER A 141 9.44 -15.75 -10.96
C SER A 141 8.20 -16.27 -10.23
N THR A 142 8.22 -16.33 -8.89
CA THR A 142 7.06 -16.61 -8.04
C THR A 142 6.04 -15.46 -8.05
N CYS A 143 6.43 -14.27 -8.51
CA CYS A 143 5.53 -13.13 -8.65
C CYS A 143 4.75 -13.19 -9.98
N THR A 144 3.42 -13.28 -9.92
CA THR A 144 2.54 -13.06 -11.07
C THR A 144 2.20 -11.58 -11.17
N ILE A 145 2.51 -10.97 -12.31
CA ILE A 145 2.38 -9.53 -12.51
C ILE A 145 1.24 -9.26 -13.50
N THR A 146 0.27 -8.44 -13.10
CA THR A 146 -0.90 -8.10 -13.91
C THR A 146 -1.15 -6.59 -13.84
N ARG A 147 -1.51 -5.97 -14.96
CA ARG A 147 -1.90 -4.56 -14.98
C ARG A 147 -3.42 -4.46 -15.08
N ASP A 148 -4.00 -3.69 -14.17
CA ASP A 148 -5.43 -3.41 -14.14
C ASP A 148 -5.72 -2.22 -15.07
N THR A 149 -6.37 -2.53 -16.19
CA THR A 149 -6.76 -1.57 -17.23
C THR A 149 -8.24 -1.19 -17.17
N LEU A 150 -9.03 -1.87 -16.32
CA LEU A 150 -10.49 -1.74 -16.28
C LEU A 150 -10.97 -0.58 -15.40
N SER A 151 -10.08 -0.04 -14.57
CA SER A 151 -10.34 1.16 -13.79
C SER A 151 -9.56 2.33 -14.39
N GLN A 152 -10.14 3.53 -14.44
CA GLN A 152 -9.42 4.78 -14.78
C GLN A 152 -8.17 5.02 -13.92
N SER A 153 -7.97 4.18 -12.92
CA SER A 153 -6.79 4.07 -12.09
C SER A 153 -5.82 3.00 -12.63
N ARG A 154 -4.75 3.47 -13.29
CA ARG A 154 -3.66 2.65 -13.86
C ARG A 154 -2.86 1.97 -12.74
N HIS A 155 -3.25 0.74 -12.39
CA HIS A 155 -2.67 -0.01 -11.29
C HIS A 155 -1.98 -1.28 -11.76
N ILE A 156 -0.88 -1.65 -11.10
CA ILE A 156 -0.21 -2.94 -11.26
C ILE A 156 -0.52 -3.79 -10.04
N ARG A 157 -1.07 -4.98 -10.27
CA ARG A 157 -1.29 -6.01 -9.26
C ARG A 157 -0.22 -7.09 -9.39
N LEU A 158 0.58 -7.24 -8.36
CA LEU A 158 1.61 -8.25 -8.20
C LEU A 158 1.09 -9.31 -7.21
N TRP A 159 1.01 -10.56 -7.62
CA TRP A 159 0.69 -11.70 -6.75
C TRP A 159 1.96 -12.46 -6.44
N ILE A 160 2.23 -12.74 -5.18
CA ILE A 160 3.44 -13.44 -4.74
C ILE A 160 2.99 -14.83 -4.29
N ARG A 161 3.53 -15.87 -4.93
CA ARG A 161 3.22 -17.28 -4.65
C ARG A 161 4.12 -17.87 -3.58
#